data_AF-A0AA39TXB5-F1
#
_entry.id   AF-A0AA39TXB5-F1
#
_cell.length_a   1.000
_cell.length_b   1.000
_cell.length_c   1.000
_cell.angle_alpha   90.00
_cell.angle_beta   90.00
_cell.angle_gamma   90.00
#
_symmetry.space_group_name_H-M   'P 1'
#
loop_
_entity.id
_entity.type
_entity.pdbx_description
1 polymer ?
#
loop_
_entity_poly.entity_id
_entity_poly.type
_entity_poly.pdbx_seq_one_letter_code
_entity_poly.pdbx_strand_id
1 'polypeptide(L)'
;MSTLLQRLAAHLGYSQTVLQLKWMLAFTQASKKSHFELVDRQMKDEPLQYLRGSQPFGGIDLIVRLLVLIPRPETEDWAIRLAKTIMPSPEYPIFAPDLCTRCSYVYDRKGVSVLAVLTSLLKQ
;
A
#
# COMPACT_ATOMS: atom_id res chain seq x y z
N MET A 1 26.74 3.87 16.91
CA MET A 1 25.49 3.87 16.11
C MET A 1 25.78 3.21 14.78
N SER A 2 24.97 2.23 14.38
CA SER A 2 25.25 1.26 13.32
C SER A 2 25.54 1.90 11.95
N THR A 3 26.57 1.39 11.27
CA THR A 3 27.04 1.83 9.93
C THR A 3 25.93 1.90 8.88
N LEU A 4 24.90 1.06 9.00
CA LEU A 4 23.74 1.06 8.10
C LEU A 4 22.87 2.32 8.20
N LEU A 5 22.70 2.88 9.40
CA LEU A 5 21.91 4.10 9.59
C LEU A 5 22.59 5.31 8.96
N GLN A 6 23.92 5.37 9.06
CA GLN A 6 24.72 6.41 8.40
C GLN A 6 24.66 6.29 6.88
N ARG A 7 24.68 5.06 6.35
CA ARG A 7 24.52 4.81 4.91
C ARG A 7 23.14 5.22 4.40
N LEU A 8 22.08 4.91 5.15
CA LEU A 8 20.72 5.34 4.81
C LEU A 8 20.58 6.86 4.83
N ALA A 9 21.17 7.53 5.82
CA ALA A 9 21.22 8.98 5.93
C ALA A 9 21.95 9.64 4.75
N ALA A 10 23.04 9.03 4.28
CA ALA A 10 23.75 9.50 3.10
C ALA A 10 22.95 9.30 1.80
N HIS A 11 22.08 8.28 1.75
CA HIS A 11 21.28 7.95 0.57
C HIS A 11 20.02 8.82 0.42
N LEU A 12 19.24 8.99 1.49
CA LEU A 12 17.94 9.67 1.46
C LEU A 12 17.99 11.12 1.98
N GLY A 13 19.08 11.50 2.65
CA GLY A 13 19.18 12.74 3.41
C GLY A 13 18.61 12.62 4.82
N TYR A 14 19.14 13.43 5.73
CA TYR A 14 18.90 13.31 7.17
C TYR A 14 17.42 13.38 7.57
N SER A 15 16.67 14.35 7.04
CA SER A 15 15.26 14.57 7.38
C SER A 15 14.37 13.40 6.95
N GLN A 16 14.59 12.86 5.75
CA GLN A 16 13.89 11.68 5.24
C GLN A 16 14.24 10.43 6.05
N THR A 17 15.52 10.24 6.37
CA THR A 17 15.97 9.09 7.15
C THR A 17 15.37 9.05 8.54
N VAL A 18 15.28 10.19 9.25
CA VAL A 18 14.63 10.24 10.58
C VAL A 18 13.17 9.79 10.49
N LEU A 19 12.43 10.30 9.50
CA LEU A 19 11.04 9.92 9.31
C LEU A 19 10.92 8.44 8.99
N GLN A 20 11.63 7.95 7.97
CA GLN A 20 11.55 6.56 7.55
C GLN A 20 11.98 5.59 8.65
N LEU A 21 13.02 5.90 9.42
CA LEU A 21 13.45 5.08 10.56
C LEU A 21 12.38 4.96 11.62
N LYS A 22 11.65 6.04 11.92
CA LYS A 22 10.51 5.99 12.83
C LYS A 22 9.47 4.97 12.37
N TRP A 23 9.14 4.97 11.07
CA TRP A 23 8.19 4.00 10.50
C TRP A 23 8.74 2.57 10.48
N MET A 24 10.01 2.40 10.11
CA MET A 24 10.65 1.08 10.05
C MET A 24 10.72 0.44 11.44
N LEU A 25 11.10 1.19 12.48
CA LEU A 25 11.14 0.71 13.87
C LEU A 25 9.75 0.35 14.40
N ALA A 26 8.73 1.16 14.09
CA ALA A 26 7.35 0.84 14.47
C ALA A 26 6.86 -0.45 13.78
N PHE A 27 7.27 -0.66 12.53
CA PHE A 27 6.84 -1.83 11.75
C PHE A 27 7.59 -3.12 12.13
N THR A 28 8.88 -3.08 12.43
CA THR A 28 9.64 -4.26 12.85
C THR A 28 9.15 -4.81 14.19
N GLN A 29 8.74 -3.94 15.12
CA GLN A 29 8.10 -4.35 16.38
C GLN A 29 6.82 -5.15 16.15
N ALA A 30 6.01 -4.76 15.14
CA ALA A 30 4.77 -5.43 14.81
C ALA A 30 4.94 -6.70 13.96
N SER A 31 5.95 -6.73 13.07
CA SER A 31 6.07 -7.76 12.01
C SER A 31 7.18 -8.80 12.21
N LYS A 32 7.99 -8.69 13.28
CA LYS A 32 9.20 -9.51 13.52
C LYS A 32 10.23 -9.50 12.38
N LYS A 33 10.13 -8.59 11.40
CA LYS A 33 11.12 -8.47 10.31
C LYS A 33 12.42 -7.87 10.82
N SER A 34 13.53 -8.27 10.20
CA SER A 34 14.84 -7.72 10.52
C SER A 34 14.96 -6.28 10.01
N HIS A 35 15.42 -5.37 10.87
CA HIS A 35 15.71 -3.98 10.50
C HIS A 35 16.74 -3.91 9.35
N PHE A 36 17.69 -4.85 9.32
CA PHE A 36 18.72 -4.93 8.29
C PHE A 36 18.12 -5.15 6.90
N GLU A 37 17.17 -6.09 6.79
CA GLU A 37 16.49 -6.39 5.53
C GLU A 37 15.71 -5.19 4.99
N LEU A 38 15.03 -4.45 5.87
CA LEU A 38 14.28 -3.27 5.47
C LEU A 38 15.19 -2.15 4.98
N VAL A 39 16.34 -1.93 5.64
CA VAL A 39 17.33 -0.93 5.21
C VAL A 39 17.95 -1.32 3.88
N ASP A 40 18.32 -2.59 3.69
CA ASP A 40 18.91 -3.07 2.43
C ASP A 40 17.94 -2.92 1.25
N ARG A 41 16.64 -3.13 1.46
CA ARG A 41 15.62 -2.90 0.44
C ARG A 41 15.37 -1.41 0.19
N GLN A 42 15.36 -0.58 1.23
CA GLN A 42 15.24 0.87 1.09
C GLN A 42 16.44 1.48 0.34
N MET A 43 17.64 0.92 0.53
CA MET A 43 18.85 1.27 -0.22
C MET A 43 18.79 0.91 -1.71
N LYS A 44 17.81 0.11 -2.13
CA LYS A 44 17.53 -0.22 -3.54
C LYS A 44 16.38 0.62 -4.11
N ASP A 45 16.07 1.74 -3.48
CA ASP A 45 14.95 2.62 -3.83
C ASP A 45 13.57 1.94 -3.80
N GLU A 46 13.43 0.85 -3.04
CA GLU A 46 12.11 0.25 -2.86
C GLU A 46 11.20 1.19 -2.04
N PRO A 47 9.97 1.47 -2.52
CA PRO A 47 9.01 2.25 -1.76
C PRO A 47 8.70 1.63 -0.40
N LEU A 48 8.61 2.46 0.63
CA LEU A 48 8.33 2.04 2.01
C LEU A 48 7.02 1.24 2.15
N GLN A 49 6.04 1.52 1.28
CA GLN A 49 4.78 0.77 1.23
C GLN A 49 5.01 -0.70 0.87
N TYR A 50 5.93 -1.03 -0.04
CA TYR A 50 6.28 -2.42 -0.36
C TYR A 50 7.12 -3.09 0.74
N LEU A 51 7.86 -2.31 1.52
CA LEU A 51 8.56 -2.81 2.71
C LEU A 51 7.54 -3.21 3.79
N ARG A 52 6.53 -2.36 4.01
CA ARG A 52 5.40 -2.61 4.91
C ARG A 52 4.50 -3.74 4.41
N GLY A 53 4.31 -3.85 3.09
CA GLY A 53 3.41 -4.82 2.47
C GLY A 53 1.93 -4.43 2.53
N SER A 54 1.61 -3.25 3.06
CA SER A 54 0.26 -2.69 3.06
C SER A 54 0.26 -1.17 2.79
N GLN A 55 -0.91 -0.64 2.42
CA GLN A 55 -1.18 0.77 2.23
C GLN A 55 -2.61 1.10 2.68
N PRO A 56 -2.81 2.05 3.61
CA PRO A 56 -4.15 2.47 4.00
C PRO A 56 -4.87 3.07 2.79
N PHE A 57 -6.18 2.82 2.70
CA PHE A 57 -7.07 3.30 1.65
C PHE A 57 -8.48 3.43 2.23
N GLY A 58 -8.86 4.66 2.61
CA GLY A 58 -10.11 4.93 3.29
C GLY A 58 -10.18 4.20 4.62
N GLY A 59 -11.21 3.37 4.80
CA GLY A 59 -11.43 2.60 6.03
C GLY A 59 -10.74 1.24 6.08
N ILE A 60 -9.88 0.91 5.11
CA ILE A 60 -9.22 -0.40 5.01
C ILE A 60 -7.72 -0.28 4.75
N ASP A 61 -6.99 -1.39 4.96
CA ASP A 61 -5.59 -1.54 4.55
C ASP A 61 -5.48 -2.46 3.33
N LEU A 62 -4.96 -1.92 2.22
CA LEU A 62 -4.71 -2.68 0.99
C LEU A 62 -3.38 -3.40 1.07
N ILE A 63 -3.35 -4.67 0.65
CA ILE A 63 -2.09 -5.42 0.52
C ILE A 63 -1.34 -4.92 -0.72
N VAL A 64 -0.09 -4.50 -0.55
CA VAL A 64 0.77 -4.03 -1.64
C VAL A 64 2.04 -4.87 -1.74
N ARG A 65 2.52 -5.08 -2.96
CA ARG A 65 3.71 -5.87 -3.27
C ARG A 65 4.35 -5.35 -4.56
N LEU A 66 5.54 -5.85 -4.90
CA LEU A 66 6.20 -5.46 -6.14
C LEU A 66 5.25 -5.71 -7.35
N LEU A 67 5.28 -4.79 -8.33
CA LEU A 67 4.42 -4.79 -9.52
C LEU A 67 2.94 -4.43 -9.29
N VAL A 68 2.55 -4.08 -8.07
CA VAL A 68 1.22 -3.52 -7.75
C VAL A 68 1.33 -2.01 -7.66
N LEU A 69 0.43 -1.27 -8.32
CA LEU A 69 0.41 0.18 -8.17
C LEU A 69 0.11 0.56 -6.71
N ILE A 70 0.97 1.39 -6.10
CA ILE A 70 0.71 1.94 -4.76
C ILE A 70 -0.39 3.00 -4.91
N PRO A 71 -1.54 2.85 -4.23
CA PRO A 71 -2.62 3.82 -4.34
C PRO A 71 -2.19 5.17 -3.77
N ARG A 72 -2.54 6.23 -4.50
CA ARG A 72 -2.26 7.63 -4.14
C ARG A 72 -3.44 8.24 -3.40
N PRO A 73 -3.22 9.24 -2.52
CA PRO A 73 -4.30 9.92 -1.78
C PRO A 73 -5.40 10.48 -2.69
N GLU A 74 -5.03 10.97 -3.88
CA GLU A 74 -5.99 11.47 -4.86
C GLU A 74 -6.90 10.35 -5.36
N THR A 75 -6.34 9.19 -5.71
CA THR A 75 -7.11 8.01 -6.17
C THR A 75 -8.04 7.50 -5.08
N GLU A 76 -7.60 7.53 -3.83
CA GLU A 76 -8.42 7.20 -2.67
C GLU A 76 -9.64 8.12 -2.56
N ASP A 77 -9.44 9.44 -2.65
CA ASP A 77 -10.52 10.42 -2.59
C ASP A 77 -11.54 10.22 -3.72
N TRP A 78 -11.08 10.01 -4.96
CA TRP A 78 -11.95 9.69 -6.09
C TRP A 78 -12.76 8.41 -5.86
N ALA A 79 -12.11 7.33 -5.44
CA ALA A 79 -12.77 6.05 -5.20
C ALA A 79 -13.81 6.14 -4.09
N ILE A 80 -13.50 6.84 -2.98
CA ILE A 80 -14.43 7.04 -1.87
C ILE A 80 -15.63 7.89 -2.31
N ARG A 81 -15.42 8.96 -3.08
CA ARG A 81 -16.52 9.80 -3.59
C ARG A 81 -17.41 9.04 -4.56
N LEU A 82 -16.81 8.24 -5.44
CA LEU A 82 -17.54 7.39 -6.37
C LEU A 82 -18.38 6.35 -5.61
N ALA A 83 -17.78 5.67 -4.63
CA ALA A 83 -18.47 4.69 -3.78
C ALA A 83 -19.66 5.30 -3.03
N LYS A 84 -19.61 6.57 -2.64
CA LYS A 84 -20.73 7.27 -1.98
C LYS A 84 -21.84 7.68 -2.95
N THR A 85 -21.48 7.96 -4.20
CA THR A 85 -22.43 8.40 -5.23
C THR A 85 -23.21 7.20 -5.80
N ILE A 86 -22.53 6.06 -5.85
CA ILE A 86 -23.07 4.82 -6.35
C ILE A 86 -23.82 4.11 -5.21
N MET A 87 -25.15 4.01 -5.30
CA MET A 87 -25.95 3.15 -4.41
C MET A 87 -26.07 1.75 -5.04
N PRO A 88 -25.36 0.73 -4.54
CA PRO A 88 -25.61 -0.63 -4.98
C PRO A 88 -27.02 -1.04 -4.56
N SER A 89 -27.83 -1.49 -5.51
CA SER A 89 -29.10 -2.15 -5.22
C SER A 89 -28.95 -3.66 -5.45
N PRO A 90 -29.68 -4.51 -4.71
CA PRO A 90 -29.67 -5.95 -4.94
C PRO A 90 -30.07 -6.36 -6.37
N GLU A 91 -30.86 -5.51 -7.04
CA GLU A 91 -31.31 -5.70 -8.42
C GLU A 91 -30.24 -5.32 -9.46
N TYR A 92 -29.30 -4.45 -9.10
CA TYR A 92 -28.22 -3.97 -9.96
C TYR A 92 -26.88 -3.97 -9.22
N PRO A 93 -26.22 -5.14 -9.08
CA PRO A 93 -24.85 -5.19 -8.58
C PRO A 93 -23.93 -4.44 -9.54
N ILE A 94 -23.09 -3.57 -9.00
CA ILE A 94 -22.26 -2.68 -9.81
C ILE A 94 -20.91 -3.32 -10.00
N PHE A 95 -20.69 -3.80 -11.22
CA PHE A 95 -19.41 -4.27 -11.69
C PHE A 95 -18.70 -3.11 -12.39
N ALA A 96 -17.69 -2.54 -11.73
CA ALA A 96 -16.86 -1.48 -12.28
C ALA A 96 -15.48 -2.06 -12.67
N PRO A 97 -15.33 -2.61 -13.90
CA PRO A 97 -14.03 -3.04 -14.37
C PRO A 97 -13.17 -1.81 -14.63
N ASP A 98 -12.06 -1.70 -13.89
CA ASP A 98 -11.09 -0.64 -14.08
C ASP A 98 -10.32 -0.87 -15.40
N LEU A 99 -10.32 0.13 -16.29
CA LEU A 99 -9.67 0.07 -17.61
C LEU A 99 -8.14 0.19 -17.54
N CYS A 100 -7.58 0.63 -16.41
CA CYS A 100 -6.14 0.87 -16.25
C CYS A 100 -5.51 0.03 -15.14
N THR A 101 -5.47 -1.29 -15.37
CA THR A 101 -4.42 -2.20 -14.90
C THR A 101 -4.29 -2.41 -13.38
N ARG A 102 -4.88 -3.52 -12.91
CA ARG A 102 -4.63 -4.29 -11.66
C ARG A 102 -5.37 -3.92 -10.38
N CYS A 103 -6.13 -2.85 -10.26
CA CYS A 103 -7.03 -2.66 -9.11
C CYS A 103 -8.45 -3.09 -9.47
N SER A 104 -9.03 -4.05 -8.74
CA SER A 104 -10.46 -4.38 -8.85
C SER A 104 -11.15 -4.00 -7.54
N TYR A 105 -12.32 -3.36 -7.61
CA TYR A 105 -13.10 -2.97 -6.44
C TYR A 105 -14.38 -3.80 -6.44
N VAL A 106 -14.63 -4.55 -5.37
CA VAL A 106 -15.89 -5.28 -5.16
C VAL A 106 -16.63 -4.62 -3.98
N TYR A 107 -17.94 -4.46 -4.07
CA TYR A 107 -18.79 -3.90 -3.01
C TYR A 107 -19.73 -5.00 -2.47
N ASP A 108 -19.87 -5.13 -1.14
CA ASP A 108 -20.82 -6.09 -0.52
C ASP A 108 -21.61 -5.46 0.66
N ARG A 109 -22.78 -6.06 0.95
CA ARG A 109 -23.91 -5.65 1.81
C ARG A 109 -23.62 -5.08 3.21
N LYS A 110 -22.42 -5.18 3.76
CA LYS A 110 -22.14 -4.87 5.18
C LYS A 110 -21.23 -3.65 5.42
N GLY A 111 -20.93 -2.90 4.37
CA GLY A 111 -19.93 -1.84 4.42
C GLY A 111 -18.84 -2.14 3.42
N VAL A 112 -18.12 -1.08 3.07
CA VAL A 112 -17.12 -1.01 2.00
C VAL A 112 -16.04 -2.08 2.19
N SER A 113 -16.23 -3.27 1.63
CA SER A 113 -15.22 -4.30 1.53
C SER A 113 -14.49 -4.13 0.21
N VAL A 114 -13.62 -3.12 0.08
CA VAL A 114 -12.75 -3.02 -1.10
C VAL A 114 -11.82 -4.23 -1.09
N LEU A 115 -12.24 -5.30 -1.76
CA LEU A 115 -11.39 -6.41 -2.07
C LEU A 115 -10.59 -5.99 -3.31
N ALA A 116 -9.49 -5.26 -3.10
CA ALA A 116 -8.48 -5.10 -4.13
C ALA A 116 -7.85 -6.48 -4.39
N VAL A 117 -8.55 -7.33 -5.16
CA VAL A 117 -7.92 -8.49 -5.76
C VAL A 117 -7.07 -7.93 -6.88
N LEU A 118 -5.84 -7.59 -6.50
CA LEU A 118 -4.72 -7.52 -7.41
C LEU A 118 -4.51 -8.95 -7.88
N THR A 119 -5.33 -9.40 -8.83
CA THR A 119 -5.11 -10.69 -9.48
C THR A 119 -3.72 -10.62 -10.05
N SER A 120 -2.86 -11.43 -9.44
CA SER A 120 -1.57 -11.79 -9.99
C SER A 120 -1.82 -12.32 -11.41
N LEU A 121 -1.64 -11.47 -12.42
CA LEU A 121 -1.19 -11.94 -13.73
C LEU A 121 0.32 -12.14 -13.66
N LEU A 122 0.71 -13.05 -12.77
CA LEU A 122 1.84 -13.96 -12.92
C LEU A 122 1.29 -15.31 -12.48
N LYS A 123 0.49 -15.93 -13.36
CA LYS A 123 0.62 -17.37 -13.55
C LYS A 123 2.03 -17.57 -14.08
N GLN A 124 2.93 -18.09 -13.25
CA GLN A 124 3.90 -19.06 -13.74
C GLN A 124 3.22 -20.42 -13.69
#